data_AF-A0A1T2XGA5-F1
#
_entry.id   AF-A0A1T2XGA5-F1
#
_cell.length_a   1.000
_cell.length_b   1.000
_cell.length_c   1.000
_cell.angle_alpha   90.00
_cell.angle_beta   90.00
_cell.angle_gamma   90.00
#
_symmetry.space_group_name_H-M   'P 1'
#
loop_
_entity.id
_entity.type
_entity.pdbx_description
1 polymer ?
#
loop_
_entity_poly.entity_id
_entity_poly.type
_entity_poly.pdbx_seq_one_letter_code
_entity_poly.pdbx_strand_id
1 'polypeptide(L)'
;MKLIHLYEATEVDLYGRKAVNLGEALQNRLPVPTGYALSASAVQQFVRGELNLESEIRTTLDSLGAVSVRSSASREDGGLSSYAGLFHSCLNVVTAEGIERAIRYIWESAQSNRLRSYMRRAEGATAVDEDETGTAVQVALIIQRMIASDVSGIMFTRNPVTNADERVIEATWGLGEAVASGYVTPDYFRMNRNGEITEATASMKEIAVRVGLCEGTIQHKLADNAAHSLCLTAKQCSELNRLAAKCEHTFGPDIDIEWAFADGELWLLQCRRITGLKLSSD
;
A
#
# COMPACT_ATOMS: atom_id res chain seq x y z
N MET A 1 16.07 -10.91 16.64
CA MET A 1 15.14 -11.34 15.57
C MET A 1 15.31 -10.38 14.42
N LYS A 2 15.46 -10.89 13.18
CA LYS A 2 15.82 -10.06 12.01
C LYS A 2 14.57 -9.52 11.27
N LEU A 3 13.50 -10.31 11.26
CA LEU A 3 12.14 -9.84 11.01
C LEU A 3 11.49 -9.53 12.36
N ILE A 4 10.76 -8.42 12.41
CA ILE A 4 9.94 -8.05 13.58
C ILE A 4 8.47 -8.05 13.18
N HIS A 5 7.57 -8.25 14.14
CA HIS A 5 6.15 -8.17 13.82
C HIS A 5 5.80 -6.72 13.42
N LEU A 6 4.88 -6.51 12.48
CA LEU A 6 4.51 -5.15 12.02
C LEU A 6 4.08 -4.24 13.18
N TYR A 7 3.42 -4.81 14.18
CA TYR A 7 3.04 -4.12 15.43
C TYR A 7 4.23 -3.47 16.16
N GLU A 8 5.43 -4.04 16.03
CA GLU A 8 6.66 -3.60 16.70
C GLU A 8 7.48 -2.64 15.83
N ALA A 9 7.09 -2.41 14.58
CA ALA A 9 7.82 -1.54 13.65
C ALA A 9 7.49 -0.07 13.96
N THR A 10 8.19 0.53 14.92
CA THR A 10 7.91 1.92 15.37
C THR A 10 8.93 2.94 14.88
N GLU A 11 10.06 2.51 14.33
CA GLU A 11 11.17 3.39 13.94
C GLU A 11 11.19 3.62 12.42
N VAL A 12 10.84 4.84 12.00
CA VAL A 12 10.73 5.23 10.58
C VAL A 12 12.08 5.10 9.85
N ASP A 13 13.18 5.42 10.52
CA ASP A 13 14.52 5.35 9.93
C ASP A 13 14.96 3.92 9.63
N LEU A 14 14.44 2.94 10.39
CA LEU A 14 14.77 1.52 10.20
C LEU A 14 13.80 0.81 9.25
N TYR A 15 12.50 1.07 9.39
CA TYR A 15 11.44 0.29 8.75
C TYR A 15 10.66 1.05 7.68
N GLY A 16 10.95 2.34 7.49
CA GLY A 16 10.23 3.20 6.56
C GLY A 16 8.82 3.56 7.02
N ARG A 17 8.22 4.56 6.37
CA ARG A 17 6.98 5.17 6.85
C ARG A 17 5.77 4.25 6.72
N LYS A 18 5.67 3.46 5.64
CA LYS A 18 4.55 2.54 5.44
C LYS A 18 4.48 1.49 6.55
N ALA A 19 5.62 0.87 6.88
CA ALA A 19 5.66 -0.14 7.93
C ALA A 19 5.26 0.45 9.28
N VAL A 20 5.76 1.64 9.60
CA VAL A 20 5.43 2.35 10.85
C VAL A 20 3.96 2.74 10.93
N ASN A 21 3.39 3.28 9.85
CA ASN A 21 1.96 3.62 9.83
C ASN A 21 1.08 2.36 9.99
N LEU A 22 1.47 1.23 9.40
CA LEU A 22 0.75 -0.04 9.59
C LEU A 22 0.91 -0.58 11.02
N GLY A 23 2.09 -0.43 11.64
CA GLY A 23 2.33 -0.76 13.03
C GLY A 23 1.47 0.07 13.98
N GLU A 24 1.43 1.39 13.79
CA GLU A 24 0.57 2.31 14.53
C GLU A 24 -0.92 1.98 14.35
N ALA A 25 -1.32 1.62 13.13
CA ALA A 25 -2.69 1.19 12.86
C ALA A 25 -3.07 -0.08 13.63
N LEU A 26 -2.18 -1.08 13.68
CA LEU A 26 -2.37 -2.30 14.48
C LEU A 26 -2.48 -1.98 15.98
N GLN A 27 -1.63 -1.09 16.50
CA GLN A 27 -1.67 -0.64 17.90
C GLN A 27 -3.00 0.05 18.24
N ASN A 28 -3.61 0.73 17.28
CA ASN A 28 -4.92 1.38 17.39
C ASN A 28 -6.11 0.46 17.00
N ARG A 29 -5.88 -0.86 16.87
CA ARG A 29 -6.91 -1.86 16.57
C ARG A 29 -7.65 -1.62 15.24
N LEU A 30 -6.96 -1.02 14.26
CA LEU A 30 -7.45 -0.98 12.88
C LEU A 30 -7.27 -2.36 12.23
N PRO A 31 -8.13 -2.72 11.25
CA PRO A 31 -8.13 -4.06 10.67
C PRO A 31 -7.03 -4.22 9.62
N VAL A 32 -5.78 -4.20 10.07
CA VAL A 32 -4.60 -4.36 9.20
C VAL A 32 -4.25 -5.85 9.10
N PRO A 33 -3.95 -6.37 7.89
CA PRO A 33 -3.45 -7.74 7.77
C PRO A 33 -2.15 -7.93 8.55
N THR A 34 -2.02 -9.04 9.27
CA THR A 34 -0.81 -9.34 10.03
C THR A 34 0.40 -9.52 9.11
N GLY A 35 1.59 -9.29 9.64
CA GLY A 35 2.81 -9.34 8.87
C GLY A 35 4.04 -8.97 9.67
N TYR A 36 5.14 -8.88 8.97
CA TYR A 36 6.45 -8.59 9.50
C TYR A 36 7.10 -7.44 8.74
N ALA A 37 8.03 -6.75 9.39
CA ALA A 37 8.91 -5.77 8.78
C ALA A 37 10.36 -6.27 8.79
N LEU A 38 11.08 -5.98 7.71
CA LEU A 38 12.51 -6.22 7.57
C LEU A 38 13.20 -4.86 7.41
N SER A 39 14.12 -4.53 8.32
CA SER A 39 14.79 -3.23 8.31
C SER A 39 15.66 -3.04 7.06
N ALA A 40 15.91 -1.79 6.69
CA ALA A 40 16.72 -1.48 5.51
C ALA A 40 18.15 -2.07 5.59
N SER A 41 18.74 -2.09 6.79
CA SER A 41 20.05 -2.71 7.03
C SER A 41 20.01 -4.23 6.86
N ALA A 42 18.94 -4.89 7.33
CA ALA A 42 18.76 -6.33 7.17
C ALA A 42 18.53 -6.72 5.71
N VAL A 43 17.77 -5.92 4.95
CA VAL A 43 17.62 -6.09 3.48
C VAL A 43 18.99 -6.03 2.81
N GLN A 44 19.81 -5.03 3.14
CA GLN A 44 21.14 -4.87 2.56
C GLN A 44 22.07 -6.05 2.88
N GLN A 45 22.11 -6.49 4.14
CA GLN A 45 22.92 -7.64 4.55
C GLN A 45 22.45 -8.93 3.87
N PHE A 46 21.13 -9.12 3.70
CA PHE A 46 20.58 -10.27 2.99
C PHE A 46 21.01 -10.30 1.52
N VAL A 47 20.89 -9.17 0.82
CA VAL A 47 21.27 -9.09 -0.59
C VAL A 47 22.76 -9.38 -0.79
N ARG A 48 23.61 -8.89 0.13
CA ARG A 48 25.07 -9.13 0.15
C ARG A 48 25.48 -10.55 0.55
N GLY A 49 24.53 -11.39 1.00
CA GLY A 49 24.83 -12.74 1.50
C GLY A 49 25.41 -12.76 2.92
N GLU A 50 25.36 -11.64 3.64
CA GLU A 50 25.81 -11.49 5.03
C GLU A 50 24.73 -11.92 6.03
N LEU A 51 23.48 -12.05 5.57
CA LEU A 51 22.33 -12.43 6.38
C LEU A 51 21.58 -13.62 5.77
N ASN A 52 21.50 -14.72 6.51
CA ASN A 52 20.55 -15.80 6.22
C ASN A 52 19.22 -15.54 6.94
N LEU A 53 18.11 -15.62 6.20
CA LEU A 53 16.71 -15.44 6.64
C LEU A 53 15.83 -16.67 6.39
N GLU A 54 16.38 -17.80 5.95
CA GLU A 54 15.61 -18.95 5.47
C GLU A 54 14.60 -19.45 6.51
N SER A 55 15.03 -19.61 7.77
CA SER A 55 14.19 -20.10 8.87
C SER A 55 13.04 -19.13 9.17
N GLU A 56 13.35 -17.83 9.26
CA GLU A 56 12.35 -16.79 9.50
C GLU A 56 11.35 -16.67 8.35
N ILE A 57 11.81 -16.79 7.10
CA ILE A 57 10.96 -16.76 5.89
C ILE A 57 10.02 -17.97 5.86
N ARG A 58 10.52 -19.17 6.14
CA ARG A 58 9.68 -20.38 6.19
C ARG A 58 8.62 -20.26 7.28
N THR A 59 9.00 -19.83 8.48
CA THR A 59 8.05 -19.58 9.59
C THR A 59 7.00 -18.52 9.22
N THR A 60 7.39 -17.50 8.47
CA THR A 60 6.47 -16.45 8.00
C THR A 60 5.43 -17.02 7.03
N LEU A 61 5.85 -17.86 6.08
CA LEU A 61 4.92 -18.53 5.15
C LEU A 61 4.00 -19.53 5.85
N ASP A 62 4.53 -20.32 6.78
CA ASP A 62 3.73 -21.30 7.52
C ASP A 62 2.63 -20.61 8.36
N SER A 63 2.90 -19.40 8.85
CA SER A 63 1.95 -18.64 9.67
C SER A 63 0.97 -17.78 8.86
N LEU A 64 1.40 -17.18 7.75
CA LEU A 64 0.60 -16.22 6.98
C LEU A 64 -0.03 -16.82 5.71
N GLY A 65 0.48 -17.96 5.23
CA GLY A 65 0.18 -18.48 3.90
C GLY A 65 0.80 -17.62 2.81
N ALA A 66 0.03 -17.31 1.76
CA ALA A 66 0.45 -16.39 0.72
C ALA A 66 0.69 -14.97 1.27
N VAL A 67 1.76 -14.30 0.82
CA VAL A 67 2.13 -12.96 1.30
C VAL A 67 2.23 -11.95 0.15
N SER A 68 2.13 -10.68 0.51
CA SER A 68 2.58 -9.56 -0.30
C SER A 68 3.89 -9.03 0.28
N VAL A 69 4.86 -8.74 -0.59
CA VAL A 69 6.14 -8.12 -0.22
C VAL A 69 6.17 -6.72 -0.81
N ARG A 70 6.27 -5.70 0.05
CA ARG A 70 6.13 -4.29 -0.32
C ARG A 70 7.34 -3.50 0.19
N SER A 71 7.79 -2.53 -0.58
CA SER A 71 8.77 -1.57 -0.10
C SER A 71 8.20 -0.69 1.03
N SER A 72 9.09 -0.22 1.88
CA SER A 72 8.81 0.83 2.85
C SER A 72 10.08 1.67 2.98
N ALA A 73 10.07 2.90 2.46
CA ALA A 73 11.20 3.81 2.60
C ALA A 73 10.92 4.90 3.64
N SER A 74 11.96 5.40 4.32
CA SER A 74 11.87 6.48 5.31
C SER A 74 11.42 7.81 4.69
N ARG A 75 11.84 8.04 3.43
CA ARG A 75 11.57 9.25 2.64
C ARG A 75 10.48 9.10 1.57
N GLU A 76 9.64 8.07 1.63
CA GLU A 76 8.59 7.82 0.62
C GLU A 76 7.47 8.89 0.58
N ASP A 77 7.35 9.67 1.66
CA ASP A 77 6.32 10.71 1.83
C ASP A 77 6.94 12.12 2.05
N GLY A 78 8.15 12.34 1.53
CA GLY A 78 8.82 13.65 1.58
C GLY A 78 8.02 14.76 0.89
N GLY A 79 7.85 15.90 1.58
CA GLY A 79 7.00 17.01 1.16
C GLY A 79 7.25 17.48 -0.28
N LEU A 80 6.14 17.79 -0.97
CA LEU A 80 5.98 18.23 -2.37
C LEU A 80 6.01 17.14 -3.45
N SER A 81 6.47 15.92 -3.17
CA SER A 81 6.45 14.83 -4.16
C SER A 81 6.26 13.49 -3.47
N SER A 82 5.01 13.01 -3.38
CA SER A 82 4.76 11.62 -3.01
C SER A 82 5.47 10.73 -4.03
N TYR A 83 6.36 9.83 -3.59
CA TYR A 83 7.03 8.85 -4.46
C TYR A 83 6.06 7.72 -4.92
N ALA A 84 4.76 8.02 -4.95
CA ALA A 84 3.68 7.12 -5.28
C ALA A 84 3.93 6.48 -6.66
N GLY A 85 3.89 5.15 -6.71
CA GLY A 85 4.08 4.37 -7.94
C GLY A 85 5.54 4.17 -8.39
N LEU A 86 6.54 4.65 -7.65
CA LEU A 86 7.96 4.42 -7.97
C LEU A 86 8.55 3.17 -7.32
N PHE A 87 7.88 2.62 -6.32
CA PHE A 87 8.34 1.43 -5.63
C PHE A 87 7.54 0.20 -6.01
N HIS A 88 8.27 -0.91 -6.16
CA HIS A 88 7.70 -2.19 -6.58
C HIS A 88 7.10 -2.96 -5.41
N SER A 89 6.04 -3.71 -5.70
CA SER A 89 5.44 -4.68 -4.79
C SER A 89 5.34 -6.03 -5.51
N CYS A 90 5.52 -7.12 -4.77
CA CYS A 90 5.28 -8.47 -5.25
C CYS A 90 4.04 -9.01 -4.54
N LEU A 91 2.99 -9.30 -5.30
CA LEU A 91 1.73 -9.82 -4.78
C LEU A 91 1.67 -11.34 -4.90
N ASN A 92 0.93 -11.98 -3.99
CA ASN A 92 0.69 -13.42 -3.98
C ASN A 92 1.98 -14.26 -4.08
N VAL A 93 2.94 -14.00 -3.19
CA VAL A 93 4.16 -14.78 -3.04
C VAL A 93 3.87 -15.97 -2.13
N VAL A 94 4.16 -17.18 -2.61
CA VAL A 94 3.70 -18.43 -1.97
C VAL A 94 4.84 -19.39 -1.61
N THR A 95 6.09 -19.00 -1.88
CA THR A 95 7.28 -19.84 -1.65
C THR A 95 8.37 -19.07 -0.91
N ALA A 96 9.22 -19.78 -0.17
CA ALA A 96 10.32 -19.18 0.57
C ALA A 96 11.30 -18.51 -0.40
N GLU A 97 11.63 -19.22 -1.47
CA GLU A 97 12.45 -18.75 -2.57
C GLU A 97 11.79 -17.54 -3.27
N GLY A 98 10.45 -17.49 -3.32
CA GLY A 98 9.69 -16.35 -3.82
C GLY A 98 9.87 -15.10 -2.97
N ILE A 99 9.84 -15.23 -1.64
CA ILE A 99 10.11 -14.11 -0.73
C ILE A 99 11.55 -13.63 -0.90
N GLU A 100 12.52 -14.54 -0.98
CA GLU A 100 13.93 -14.18 -1.23
C GLU A 100 14.12 -13.43 -2.56
N ARG A 101 13.47 -13.90 -3.64
CA ARG A 101 13.45 -13.20 -4.93
C ARG A 101 12.81 -11.83 -4.82
N ALA A 102 11.69 -11.70 -4.11
CA ALA A 102 11.00 -10.43 -3.92
C ALA A 102 11.87 -9.42 -3.14
N ILE A 103 12.59 -9.86 -2.10
CA ILE A 103 13.53 -9.02 -1.35
C ILE A 103 14.60 -8.43 -2.28
N ARG A 104 15.23 -9.28 -3.10
CA ARG A 104 16.26 -8.85 -4.07
C ARG A 104 15.69 -7.91 -5.11
N TYR A 105 14.56 -8.28 -5.70
CA TYR A 105 13.89 -7.50 -6.75
C TYR A 105 13.53 -6.09 -6.28
N ILE A 106 12.91 -5.96 -5.10
CA ILE A 106 12.52 -4.65 -4.57
C ILE A 106 13.76 -3.83 -4.22
N TRP A 107 14.79 -4.43 -3.63
CA TRP A 107 16.05 -3.74 -3.35
C TRP A 107 16.73 -3.23 -4.63
N GLU A 108 16.83 -4.06 -5.68
CA GLU A 108 17.40 -3.68 -6.98
C GLU A 108 16.61 -2.54 -7.63
N SER A 109 15.29 -2.59 -7.53
CA SER A 109 14.42 -1.54 -8.06
C SER A 109 14.66 -0.18 -7.40
N ALA A 110 14.93 -0.17 -6.09
CA ALA A 110 15.30 1.03 -5.35
C ALA A 110 16.68 1.57 -5.76
N GLN A 111 17.56 0.72 -6.29
CA GLN A 111 18.87 1.15 -6.84
C GLN A 111 18.80 1.65 -8.29
N SER A 112 17.65 1.54 -8.94
CA SER A 112 17.52 1.91 -10.34
C SER A 112 17.81 3.40 -10.58
N ASN A 113 18.42 3.69 -11.74
CA ASN A 113 18.75 5.07 -12.14
C ASN A 113 17.52 5.98 -12.24
N ARG A 114 16.33 5.41 -12.43
CA ARG A 114 15.06 6.14 -12.47
C ARG A 114 14.72 6.75 -11.11
N LEU A 115 14.82 5.97 -10.04
CA LEU A 115 14.56 6.46 -8.68
C LEU A 115 15.63 7.48 -8.25
N ARG A 116 16.90 7.19 -8.54
CA ARG A 116 18.02 8.12 -8.27
C ARG A 116 17.86 9.46 -9.02
N SER A 117 17.46 9.41 -10.29
CA SER A 117 17.25 10.62 -11.09
C SER A 117 16.03 11.42 -10.63
N TYR A 118 14.98 10.74 -10.17
CA TYR A 118 13.80 11.39 -9.60
C TYR A 118 14.13 12.06 -8.26
N MET A 119 14.84 11.37 -7.34
CA MET A 119 15.31 11.94 -6.07
C MET A 119 16.17 13.20 -6.28
N ARG A 120 17.14 13.15 -7.20
CA ARG A 120 17.97 14.32 -7.56
C ARG A 120 17.15 15.53 -8.05
N ARG A 121 16.02 15.28 -8.73
CA ARG A 121 15.16 16.36 -9.24
C ARG A 121 14.23 16.93 -8.17
N ALA A 122 13.70 16.08 -7.29
CA ALA A 122 12.79 16.48 -6.24
C ALA A 122 13.48 17.29 -5.12
N GLU A 123 14.75 17.01 -4.85
CA GLU A 123 15.45 17.56 -3.67
C GLU A 123 16.32 18.79 -3.96
N GLY A 124 16.35 19.26 -5.21
CA GLY A 124 17.38 20.20 -5.66
C GLY A 124 18.75 19.53 -5.70
N ALA A 125 19.69 20.09 -6.46
CA ALA A 125 21.00 19.49 -6.74
C ALA A 125 21.95 19.35 -5.52
N THR A 126 21.46 19.46 -4.29
CA THR A 126 22.24 19.60 -3.05
C THR A 126 21.97 18.50 -2.00
N ALA A 127 21.15 17.48 -2.28
CA ALA A 127 20.78 16.46 -1.28
C ALA A 127 21.34 15.05 -1.53
N VAL A 128 22.09 14.88 -2.61
CA VAL A 128 23.03 13.76 -2.72
C VAL A 128 24.39 14.41 -2.72
N ASP A 129 24.90 14.73 -1.53
CA ASP A 129 26.35 14.81 -1.41
C ASP A 129 26.86 13.49 -1.97
N GLU A 130 27.56 13.56 -3.10
CA GLU A 130 28.46 12.52 -3.53
C GLU A 130 29.57 12.46 -2.47
N ASP A 131 29.22 11.94 -1.28
CA ASP A 131 30.20 11.24 -0.47
C ASP A 131 30.81 10.23 -1.45
N GLU A 132 32.14 10.19 -1.51
CA GLU A 132 32.97 9.42 -2.45
C GLU A 132 32.74 7.89 -2.40
N THR A 133 31.65 7.44 -1.76
CA THR A 133 31.20 6.07 -1.50
C THR A 133 29.90 5.65 -2.22
N GLY A 134 29.15 6.54 -2.89
CA GLY A 134 28.00 6.15 -3.73
C GLY A 134 26.85 5.47 -2.97
N THR A 135 26.36 6.10 -1.90
CA THR A 135 25.43 5.53 -0.93
C THR A 135 24.13 5.02 -1.56
N ALA A 136 23.91 3.70 -1.49
CA ALA A 136 22.71 3.03 -1.99
C ALA A 136 21.44 3.54 -1.27
N VAL A 137 20.32 3.67 -2.01
CA VAL A 137 19.03 4.02 -1.42
C VAL A 137 18.65 2.94 -0.41
N GLN A 138 18.49 3.31 0.85
CA GLN A 138 18.07 2.37 1.90
C GLN A 138 16.56 2.14 1.81
N VAL A 139 16.15 0.87 1.68
CA VAL A 139 14.75 0.46 1.57
C VAL A 139 14.48 -0.68 2.54
N ALA A 140 13.50 -0.50 3.43
CA ALA A 140 12.97 -1.55 4.26
C ALA A 140 11.83 -2.27 3.52
N LEU A 141 11.42 -3.43 4.03
CA LEU A 141 10.35 -4.23 3.43
C LEU A 141 9.27 -4.58 4.44
N ILE A 142 8.05 -4.66 3.94
CA ILE A 142 6.88 -5.22 4.61
C ILE A 142 6.60 -6.57 3.97
N ILE A 143 6.46 -7.61 4.78
CA ILE A 143 5.99 -8.95 4.36
C ILE A 143 4.67 -9.20 5.09
N GLN A 144 3.56 -9.09 4.37
CA GLN A 144 2.23 -9.04 4.96
C GLN A 144 1.34 -10.11 4.35
N ARG A 145 0.43 -10.70 5.15
CA ARG A 145 -0.57 -11.66 4.64
C ARG A 145 -1.26 -11.10 3.40
N MET A 146 -1.32 -11.90 2.34
CA MET A 146 -2.00 -11.52 1.10
C MET A 146 -3.51 -11.53 1.32
N ILE A 147 -4.17 -10.44 0.98
CA ILE A 147 -5.63 -10.33 0.96
C ILE A 147 -6.11 -10.56 -0.46
N ALA A 148 -6.75 -11.72 -0.71
CA ALA A 148 -7.36 -12.05 -1.98
C ALA A 148 -8.71 -11.32 -2.12
N SER A 149 -8.65 -10.01 -2.38
CA SER A 149 -9.84 -9.16 -2.30
C SER A 149 -10.87 -9.42 -3.39
N ASP A 150 -12.14 -9.37 -3.00
CA ASP A 150 -13.29 -9.35 -3.90
C ASP A 150 -13.49 -7.96 -4.49
N VAL A 151 -13.27 -6.94 -3.66
CA VAL A 151 -13.38 -5.52 -3.98
C VAL A 151 -12.27 -4.80 -3.25
N SER A 152 -11.61 -3.86 -3.91
CA SER A 152 -10.58 -3.03 -3.27
C SER A 152 -10.57 -1.65 -3.88
N GLY A 153 -9.86 -0.74 -3.22
CA GLY A 153 -9.86 0.63 -3.68
C GLY A 153 -9.07 1.56 -2.80
N ILE A 154 -9.26 2.84 -3.10
CA ILE A 154 -8.68 3.96 -2.39
C ILE A 154 -9.83 4.80 -1.84
N MET A 155 -9.64 5.37 -0.65
CA MET A 155 -10.56 6.31 -0.06
C MET A 155 -9.79 7.51 0.48
N PHE A 156 -10.22 8.70 0.07
CA PHE A 156 -9.75 9.96 0.62
C PHE A 156 -10.77 10.49 1.61
N THR A 157 -10.33 10.96 2.79
CA THR A 157 -11.24 11.53 3.81
C THR A 157 -11.57 13.00 3.60
N ARG A 158 -10.93 13.61 2.60
CA ARG A 158 -11.27 14.92 2.02
C ARG A 158 -11.19 14.78 0.51
N ASN A 159 -12.04 15.50 -0.23
CA ASN A 159 -11.98 15.47 -1.69
C ASN A 159 -10.61 15.99 -2.18
N PRO A 160 -9.79 15.16 -2.85
CA PRO A 160 -8.42 15.52 -3.21
C PRO A 160 -8.35 16.56 -4.36
N VAL A 161 -9.47 16.79 -5.06
CA VAL A 161 -9.56 17.75 -6.18
C VAL A 161 -10.15 19.08 -5.71
N THR A 162 -11.25 19.03 -4.97
CA THR A 162 -12.03 20.23 -4.60
C THR A 162 -11.75 20.73 -3.18
N ASN A 163 -11.00 19.97 -2.37
CA ASN A 163 -10.82 20.17 -0.92
C ASN A 163 -12.11 20.12 -0.09
N ALA A 164 -13.26 19.74 -0.68
CA ALA A 164 -14.54 19.63 0.00
C ALA A 164 -14.49 18.61 1.15
N ASP A 165 -15.25 18.90 2.21
CA ASP A 165 -15.34 18.08 3.42
C ASP A 165 -16.23 16.85 3.23
N GLU A 166 -15.75 15.94 2.40
CA GLU A 166 -16.44 14.71 2.00
C GLU A 166 -15.43 13.59 1.76
N ARG A 167 -15.92 12.36 1.85
CA ARG A 167 -15.17 11.15 1.55
C ARG A 167 -15.33 10.85 0.06
N VAL A 168 -14.22 10.62 -0.62
CA VAL A 168 -14.16 10.18 -2.02
C VAL A 168 -13.65 8.76 -2.04
N ILE A 169 -14.39 7.84 -2.67
CA ILE A 169 -14.00 6.43 -2.77
C ILE A 169 -13.88 6.06 -4.25
N GLU A 170 -12.74 5.48 -4.60
CA GLU A 170 -12.51 4.81 -5.88
C GLU A 170 -12.42 3.31 -5.65
N ALA A 171 -13.24 2.53 -6.33
CA ALA A 171 -13.37 1.10 -6.06
C ALA A 171 -13.34 0.25 -7.34
N THR A 172 -12.74 -0.94 -7.26
CA THR A 172 -12.72 -1.92 -8.35
C THR A 172 -12.98 -3.33 -7.84
N TRP A 173 -13.36 -4.22 -8.75
CA TRP A 173 -13.40 -5.65 -8.50
C TRP A 173 -11.98 -6.23 -8.42
N GLY A 174 -11.76 -7.16 -7.50
CA GLY A 174 -10.49 -7.83 -7.32
C GLY A 174 -9.47 -7.00 -6.54
N LEU A 175 -8.20 -7.17 -6.87
CA LEU A 175 -7.05 -6.50 -6.27
C LEU A 175 -6.88 -5.07 -6.79
N GLY A 176 -6.40 -4.18 -5.92
CA GLY A 176 -6.23 -2.74 -6.22
C GLY A 176 -5.15 -2.46 -7.26
N GLU A 177 -4.32 -3.47 -7.56
CA GLU A 177 -3.34 -3.46 -8.66
C GLU A 177 -3.98 -3.04 -10.00
N ALA A 178 -5.25 -3.38 -10.24
CA ALA A 178 -5.97 -3.00 -11.46
C ALA A 178 -6.07 -1.47 -11.63
N VAL A 179 -6.33 -0.74 -10.54
CA VAL A 179 -6.40 0.73 -10.54
C VAL A 179 -5.00 1.30 -10.64
N ALA A 180 -4.05 0.80 -9.83
CA ALA A 180 -2.68 1.29 -9.82
C ALA A 180 -1.96 1.13 -11.18
N SER A 181 -2.32 0.09 -11.94
CA SER A 181 -1.75 -0.20 -13.27
C SER A 181 -2.50 0.50 -14.41
N GLY A 182 -3.61 1.20 -14.10
CA GLY A 182 -4.44 1.87 -15.11
C GLY A 182 -5.19 0.91 -16.04
N TYR A 183 -5.42 -0.34 -15.62
CA TYR A 183 -6.13 -1.31 -16.45
C TYR A 183 -7.64 -1.07 -16.51
N VAL A 184 -8.18 -0.41 -15.48
CA VAL A 184 -9.62 -0.14 -15.35
C VAL A 184 -9.85 1.28 -14.89
N THR A 185 -11.02 1.82 -15.23
CA THR A 185 -11.56 3.01 -14.57
C THR A 185 -12.36 2.52 -13.36
N PRO A 186 -11.99 2.90 -12.12
CA PRO A 186 -12.71 2.48 -10.93
C PRO A 186 -14.10 3.12 -10.86
N ASP A 187 -15.01 2.50 -10.11
CA ASP A 187 -16.24 3.16 -9.67
C ASP A 187 -15.90 4.34 -8.77
N TYR A 188 -16.73 5.36 -8.82
CA TYR A 188 -16.54 6.60 -8.08
C TYR A 188 -17.72 6.85 -7.14
N PHE A 189 -17.43 7.10 -5.86
CA PHE A 189 -18.43 7.44 -4.86
C PHE A 189 -18.03 8.70 -4.11
N ARG A 190 -19.05 9.51 -3.77
CA ARG A 190 -18.91 10.59 -2.78
C ARG A 190 -19.85 10.31 -1.63
N MET A 191 -19.34 10.57 -0.43
CA MET A 191 -20.05 10.31 0.80
C MET A 191 -19.79 11.45 1.79
N ASN A 192 -20.84 11.97 2.40
CA ASN A 192 -20.68 13.00 3.44
C ASN A 192 -20.11 12.39 4.74
N ARG A 193 -19.74 13.24 5.71
CA ARG A 193 -19.18 12.75 6.99
C ARG A 193 -20.11 11.83 7.78
N ASN A 194 -21.42 11.95 7.59
CA ASN A 194 -22.43 11.12 8.24
C ASN A 194 -22.53 9.72 7.62
N GLY A 195 -21.90 9.49 6.48
CA GLY A 195 -21.93 8.21 5.77
C GLY A 195 -23.06 8.08 4.75
N GLU A 196 -23.72 9.18 4.39
CA GLU A 196 -24.69 9.17 3.30
C GLU A 196 -23.97 9.30 1.96
N ILE A 197 -24.27 8.39 1.04
CA ILE A 197 -23.76 8.42 -0.33
C ILE A 197 -24.47 9.54 -1.07
N THR A 198 -23.72 10.56 -1.47
CA THR A 198 -24.23 11.72 -2.22
C THR A 198 -24.09 11.52 -3.74
N GLU A 199 -23.16 10.67 -4.16
CA GLU A 199 -22.92 10.33 -5.57
C GLU A 199 -22.39 8.90 -5.66
N ALA A 200 -22.84 8.14 -6.67
CA ALA A 200 -22.32 6.82 -7.00
C ALA A 200 -22.35 6.63 -8.52
N THR A 201 -21.17 6.50 -9.12
CA THR A 201 -20.99 6.38 -10.55
C THR A 201 -20.29 5.06 -10.86
N ALA A 202 -21.00 4.18 -11.58
CA ALA A 202 -20.42 2.95 -12.05
C ALA A 202 -19.56 3.21 -13.29
N SER A 203 -18.34 2.70 -13.26
CA SER A 203 -17.39 2.75 -14.37
C SER A 203 -17.24 1.37 -15.01
N MET A 204 -16.75 1.37 -16.25
CA MET A 204 -16.51 0.14 -17.00
C MET A 204 -15.27 -0.58 -16.47
N LYS A 205 -15.50 -1.71 -15.80
CA LYS A 205 -14.46 -2.58 -15.23
C LYS A 205 -14.45 -3.89 -16.02
N GLU A 206 -13.88 -3.89 -17.22
CA GLU A 206 -13.87 -5.10 -18.09
C GLU A 206 -13.08 -6.26 -17.49
N ILE A 207 -12.12 -5.96 -16.62
CA ILE A 207 -11.28 -6.95 -15.96
C ILE A 207 -11.25 -6.74 -14.45
N ALA A 208 -10.97 -7.81 -13.72
CA ALA A 208 -10.56 -7.79 -12.33
C ALA A 208 -9.18 -8.46 -12.22
N VAL A 209 -8.27 -7.88 -11.44
CA VAL A 209 -7.01 -8.55 -11.10
C VAL A 209 -7.27 -9.44 -9.89
N ARG A 210 -6.82 -10.70 -9.94
CA ARG A 210 -7.02 -11.68 -8.86
C ARG A 210 -5.70 -12.37 -8.54
N VAL A 211 -5.63 -12.99 -7.36
CA VAL A 211 -4.51 -13.89 -7.03
C VAL A 211 -4.46 -15.05 -8.03
N GLY A 212 -3.27 -15.35 -8.52
CA GLY A 212 -3.03 -16.51 -9.37
C GLY A 212 -3.13 -17.82 -8.57
N LEU A 213 -3.37 -18.93 -9.29
CA LEU A 213 -3.25 -20.28 -8.72
C LEU A 213 -1.81 -20.58 -8.28
N CYS A 214 -0.85 -19.95 -8.95
CA CYS A 214 0.56 -19.93 -8.60
C CYS A 214 0.96 -18.51 -8.15
N GLU A 215 2.25 -18.31 -7.88
CA GLU A 215 2.83 -17.01 -7.54
C GLU A 215 2.41 -15.90 -8.52
N GLY A 216 2.08 -14.71 -7.99
CA GLY A 216 1.67 -13.55 -8.77
C GLY A 216 0.16 -13.43 -8.99
N THR A 217 -0.23 -12.55 -9.91
CA THR A 217 -1.63 -12.17 -10.17
C THR A 217 -2.04 -12.49 -11.61
N ILE A 218 -3.35 -12.61 -11.82
CA ILE A 218 -3.96 -12.85 -13.13
C ILE A 218 -5.04 -11.82 -13.41
N GLN A 219 -5.17 -11.43 -14.67
CA GLN A 219 -6.30 -10.63 -15.13
C GLN A 219 -7.45 -11.57 -15.51
N HIS A 220 -8.61 -11.34 -14.90
CA HIS A 220 -9.81 -12.11 -15.13
C HIS A 220 -10.88 -11.23 -15.78
N LYS A 221 -11.31 -11.58 -17.00
CA LYS A 221 -12.39 -10.84 -17.68
C LYS A 221 -13.69 -10.98 -16.91
N LEU A 222 -14.36 -9.86 -16.67
CA LEU A 222 -15.65 -9.83 -16.00
C LEU A 222 -16.79 -10.07 -16.99
N ALA A 223 -17.88 -10.67 -16.50
CA ALA A 223 -19.12 -10.75 -17.26
C ALA A 223 -19.72 -9.34 -17.41
N ASP A 224 -20.42 -9.08 -18.53
CA ASP A 224 -20.88 -7.74 -18.88
C ASP A 224 -21.74 -7.09 -17.78
N ASN A 225 -22.58 -7.87 -17.11
CA ASN A 225 -23.39 -7.36 -16.00
C ASN A 225 -22.53 -6.85 -14.83
N ALA A 226 -21.48 -7.59 -14.45
CA ALA A 226 -20.56 -7.20 -13.38
C ALA A 226 -19.66 -6.02 -13.77
N ALA A 227 -19.27 -5.95 -15.04
CA ALA A 227 -18.40 -4.89 -15.56
C ALA A 227 -19.05 -3.49 -15.49
N HIS A 228 -20.39 -3.41 -15.57
CA HIS A 228 -21.17 -2.16 -15.51
C HIS A 228 -21.83 -1.91 -14.15
N SER A 229 -21.67 -2.81 -13.18
CA SER A 229 -22.27 -2.68 -11.86
C SER A 229 -21.34 -1.96 -10.89
N LEU A 230 -21.92 -1.25 -9.93
CA LEU A 230 -21.20 -0.75 -8.75
C LEU A 230 -20.64 -1.95 -7.97
N CYS A 231 -19.35 -1.90 -7.64
CA CYS A 231 -18.68 -2.95 -6.88
C CYS A 231 -18.88 -2.86 -5.35
N LEU A 232 -19.36 -1.72 -4.85
CA LEU A 232 -19.65 -1.52 -3.44
C LEU A 232 -21.15 -1.53 -3.15
N THR A 233 -21.51 -2.19 -2.06
CA THR A 233 -22.84 -2.12 -1.45
C THR A 233 -22.92 -0.96 -0.45
N ALA A 234 -24.13 -0.49 -0.15
CA ALA A 234 -24.34 0.54 0.87
C ALA A 234 -23.80 0.14 2.27
N LYS A 235 -23.86 -1.16 2.61
CA LYS A 235 -23.29 -1.70 3.85
C LYS A 235 -21.76 -1.52 3.88
N GLN A 236 -21.08 -1.88 2.78
CA GLN A 236 -19.63 -1.71 2.66
C GLN A 236 -19.22 -0.23 2.70
N CYS A 237 -19.98 0.67 2.06
CA CYS A 237 -19.75 2.11 2.17
C CYS A 237 -19.85 2.59 3.63
N SER A 238 -20.83 2.09 4.39
CA SER A 238 -20.95 2.39 5.82
C SER A 238 -19.77 1.87 6.65
N GLU A 239 -19.22 0.70 6.31
CA GLU A 239 -18.03 0.15 6.97
C GLU A 239 -16.77 0.97 6.65
N LEU A 240 -16.60 1.38 5.39
CA LEU A 240 -15.54 2.31 4.97
C LEU A 240 -15.66 3.65 5.71
N ASN A 241 -16.87 4.17 5.87
CA ASN A 241 -17.14 5.39 6.64
C ASN A 241 -16.61 5.30 8.08
N ARG A 242 -16.82 4.16 8.73
CA ARG A 242 -16.32 3.89 10.09
C ARG A 242 -14.82 3.69 10.11
N LEU A 243 -14.24 3.02 9.11
CA LEU A 243 -12.79 2.87 8.97
C LEU A 243 -12.13 4.25 8.84
N ALA A 244 -12.63 5.11 7.94
CA ALA A 244 -12.15 6.48 7.76
C ALA A 244 -12.13 7.25 9.08
N ALA A 245 -13.24 7.25 9.83
CA ALA A 245 -13.31 7.96 11.11
C ALA A 245 -12.27 7.45 12.12
N LYS A 246 -12.03 6.13 12.19
CA LYS A 246 -10.99 5.56 13.07
C LYS A 246 -9.59 5.94 12.59
N CYS A 247 -9.33 5.89 11.29
CA CYS A 247 -8.05 6.30 10.74
C CYS A 247 -7.80 7.80 10.96
N GLU A 248 -8.81 8.67 10.81
CA GLU A 248 -8.69 10.11 11.11
C GLU A 248 -8.41 10.37 12.59
N HIS A 249 -9.00 9.55 13.48
CA HIS A 249 -8.72 9.62 14.91
C HIS A 249 -7.26 9.25 15.24
N THR A 250 -6.68 8.27 14.54
CA THR A 250 -5.31 7.81 14.76
C THR A 250 -4.27 8.72 14.08
N PHE A 251 -4.44 9.03 12.79
CA PHE A 251 -3.43 9.69 11.96
C PHE A 251 -3.68 11.19 11.73
N GLY A 252 -4.78 11.71 12.24
CA GLY A 252 -5.25 13.06 11.96
C GLY A 252 -6.10 13.14 10.68
N PRO A 253 -6.60 14.35 10.35
CA PRO A 253 -7.47 14.54 9.19
C PRO A 253 -6.70 14.39 7.88
N ASP A 254 -7.47 14.38 6.78
CA ASP A 254 -6.95 14.47 5.42
C ASP A 254 -6.02 13.31 5.06
N ILE A 255 -6.59 12.12 5.06
CA ILE A 255 -5.87 10.87 4.84
C ILE A 255 -6.36 10.13 3.59
N ASP A 256 -5.40 9.48 2.95
CA ASP A 256 -5.50 8.56 1.83
C ASP A 256 -5.38 7.13 2.39
N ILE A 257 -6.41 6.34 2.17
CA ILE A 257 -6.59 5.00 2.71
C ILE A 257 -6.70 4.00 1.56
N GLU A 258 -5.77 3.06 1.48
CA GLU A 258 -5.92 1.86 0.64
C GLU A 258 -6.64 0.78 1.45
N TRP A 259 -7.67 0.18 0.88
CA TRP A 259 -8.54 -0.78 1.56
C TRP A 259 -8.92 -1.95 0.65
N ALA A 260 -9.34 -3.04 1.28
CA ALA A 260 -9.83 -4.23 0.58
C ALA A 260 -10.97 -4.89 1.37
N PHE A 261 -11.98 -5.39 0.65
CA PHE A 261 -12.92 -6.37 1.14
C PHE A 261 -12.54 -7.76 0.63
N ALA A 262 -12.46 -8.74 1.52
CA ALA A 262 -12.30 -10.15 1.19
C ALA A 262 -13.23 -10.97 2.08
N ASP A 263 -14.06 -11.83 1.48
CA ASP A 263 -14.99 -12.69 2.22
C ASP A 263 -15.92 -11.92 3.18
N GLY A 264 -16.27 -10.68 2.79
CA GLY A 264 -17.11 -9.78 3.59
C GLY A 264 -16.39 -9.06 4.74
N GLU A 265 -15.08 -9.25 4.92
CA GLU A 265 -14.26 -8.55 5.90
C GLU A 265 -13.52 -7.36 5.29
N LEU A 266 -13.51 -6.22 5.99
CA LEU A 266 -12.79 -5.01 5.59
C LEU A 266 -11.38 -4.97 6.17
N TRP A 267 -10.40 -4.74 5.31
CA TRP A 267 -8.98 -4.64 5.63
C TRP A 267 -8.41 -3.26 5.26
N LEU A 268 -7.59 -2.71 6.14
CA LEU A 268 -6.75 -1.54 5.91
C LEU A 268 -5.39 -1.98 5.36
N LEU A 269 -5.08 -1.61 4.12
CA LEU A 269 -3.85 -1.99 3.44
C LEU A 269 -2.77 -0.90 3.51
N GLN A 270 -3.17 0.36 3.59
CA GLN A 270 -2.26 1.50 3.75
C GLN A 270 -3.04 2.69 4.30
N CYS A 271 -2.38 3.53 5.11
CA CYS A 271 -2.91 4.81 5.53
C CYS A 271 -1.79 5.86 5.50
N ARG A 272 -2.02 6.99 4.82
CA ARG A 272 -1.07 8.11 4.75
C ARG A 272 -1.82 9.44 4.62
N ARG A 273 -1.12 10.55 4.82
CA ARG A 273 -1.70 11.89 4.61
C ARG A 273 -1.85 12.19 3.12
N ILE A 274 -2.90 12.92 2.76
CA ILE A 274 -3.07 13.41 1.39
C ILE A 274 -2.00 14.47 1.12
N THR A 275 -1.17 14.24 0.11
CA THR A 275 -0.17 15.20 -0.36
C THR A 275 -0.77 16.13 -1.40
N GLY A 276 -0.52 17.44 -1.29
CA GLY A 276 -0.91 18.42 -2.33
C GLY A 276 -2.27 19.10 -2.13
N LEU A 277 -2.92 18.93 -0.97
CA LEU A 277 -4.05 19.79 -0.60
C LEU A 277 -3.57 21.25 -0.59
N LYS A 278 -4.17 22.09 -1.44
CA LYS A 278 -3.93 23.54 -1.37
C LYS A 278 -4.40 24.00 0.00
N LEU A 279 -3.48 24.56 0.80
CA LEU A 279 -3.84 25.22 2.05
C LEU A 279 -4.92 26.25 1.72
N SER A 280 -6.09 26.13 2.34
CA SER A 280 -7.05 27.22 2.36
C SER A 280 -6.37 28.39 3.05
N SER A 281 -6.13 29.46 2.31
CA SER A 281 -5.82 30.76 2.89
C SER A 281 -7.05 31.20 3.69
N ASP A 282 -6.95 31.08 5.01
CA ASP A 282 -7.83 31.78 5.96
C ASP A 282 -7.70 33.31 5.76
#